data_AF-A0AAJ0B2V8-F1
#
_entry.id   AF-A0AAJ0B2V8-F1
#
_cell.length_a   1.000
_cell.length_b   1.000
_cell.length_c   1.000
_cell.angle_alpha   90.00
_cell.angle_beta   90.00
_cell.angle_gamma   90.00
#
_symmetry.space_group_name_H-M   'P 1'
#
loop_
_entity.id
_entity.type
_entity.pdbx_description
1 polymer ?
#
loop_
_entity_poly.entity_id
_entity_poly.type
_entity_poly.pdbx_seq_one_letter_code
_entity_poly.pdbx_strand_id
1 'polypeptide(L)'
;MDNKLDSAQGEYLPPVGGGEVERIDGVEGTKQTKSAAASVPVGPELPPLTADQFRVYNRLAVQMEYFHDHFRKTWTTLHTAATTRRLPPRLTTRTLLDEGLHLVRYLTAHHDIEESYLYPILARKMPQFRDAVSSPSSKHNKKKGTECELIRQHRMIHEGMDDFEAYLRACKDKTEEFDFDVLREKMDTWGEVLLKHLDEEVKELGAETMRRYWTVDEMRSIPI
;
A
#
# COMPACT_ATOMS: atom_id res chain seq x y z
N MET A 1 5.06 -32.50 39.83
CA MET A 1 6.38 -31.85 39.74
C MET A 1 6.16 -30.55 39.00
N ASP A 2 5.94 -29.55 39.82
CA ASP A 2 5.49 -28.20 39.47
C ASP A 2 6.59 -27.44 38.76
N ASN A 3 6.25 -26.71 37.70
CA ASN A 3 7.14 -25.68 37.17
C ASN A 3 6.31 -24.43 36.83
N LYS A 4 6.21 -23.55 37.82
CA LYS A 4 5.84 -22.14 37.70
C LYS A 4 7.08 -21.40 37.24
N LEU A 5 7.03 -20.74 36.09
CA LEU A 5 7.95 -19.66 35.76
C LEU A 5 7.17 -18.51 35.13
N ASP A 6 7.64 -17.34 35.51
CA ASP A 6 6.92 -16.11 35.77
C ASP A 6 7.08 -15.12 34.61
N SER A 7 6.08 -14.24 34.51
CA SER A 7 6.09 -13.08 33.63
C SER A 7 7.19 -12.11 34.04
N ALA A 8 7.97 -11.61 33.07
CA ALA A 8 8.71 -10.36 33.24
C ALA A 8 8.50 -9.49 32.00
N GLN A 9 7.74 -8.41 32.23
CA GLN A 9 7.51 -7.31 31.32
C GLN A 9 8.79 -6.48 31.21
N GLY A 10 9.25 -6.20 29.99
CA GLY A 10 10.36 -5.29 29.74
C GLY A 10 9.84 -3.85 29.62
N GLU A 11 10.21 -3.01 30.58
CA GLU A 11 9.86 -1.61 30.67
C GLU A 11 10.58 -0.74 29.63
N TYR A 12 9.85 0.24 29.12
CA TYR A 12 10.25 1.26 28.16
C TYR A 12 10.96 2.42 28.88
N LEU A 13 12.21 2.69 28.52
CA LEU A 13 12.99 3.82 29.04
C LEU A 13 12.71 5.09 28.21
N PRO A 14 12.36 6.24 28.83
CA PRO A 14 12.26 7.52 28.12
C PRO A 14 13.64 8.19 27.93
N PRO A 15 13.83 8.99 26.87
CA PRO A 15 15.07 9.74 26.68
C PRO A 15 15.19 10.92 27.66
N VAL A 16 16.38 11.00 28.29
CA VAL A 16 16.84 12.07 29.18
C VAL A 16 16.93 13.40 28.43
N GLY A 17 16.41 14.45 29.05
CA GLY A 17 16.35 15.79 28.47
C GLY A 17 17.59 16.66 28.67
N GLY A 18 17.50 17.84 28.03
CA GLY A 18 17.89 19.13 28.63
C GLY A 18 19.38 19.43 28.76
N GLY A 19 19.94 20.10 27.75
CA GLY A 19 21.23 20.79 27.81
C GLY A 19 21.06 22.26 27.41
N GLU A 20 21.61 23.14 28.24
CA GLU A 20 21.45 24.60 28.37
C GLU A 20 21.54 25.49 27.12
N VAL A 21 20.84 26.62 27.22
CA VAL A 21 20.81 27.74 26.28
C VAL A 21 21.71 28.85 26.83
N GLU A 22 22.85 29.12 26.19
CA GLU A 22 23.62 30.35 26.40
C GLU A 22 23.15 31.45 25.44
N ARG A 23 22.87 32.63 26.01
CA ARG A 23 22.50 33.86 25.30
C ARG A 23 23.76 34.59 24.84
N ILE A 24 23.80 34.97 23.57
CA ILE A 24 24.65 36.05 23.07
C ILE A 24 23.78 37.06 22.31
N ASP A 25 23.89 38.32 22.72
CA ASP A 25 23.15 39.46 22.19
C ASP A 25 23.82 40.03 20.92
N GLY A 26 22.98 40.44 19.97
CA GLY A 26 23.28 41.53 19.03
C GLY A 26 23.69 41.14 17.61
N VAL A 27 22.83 41.43 16.64
CA VAL A 27 23.06 42.35 15.49
C VAL A 27 21.85 42.29 14.53
N GLU A 28 21.55 43.46 13.97
CA GLU A 28 20.32 43.89 13.31
C GLU A 28 19.92 43.15 12.01
N GLY A 29 18.60 43.10 11.80
CA GLY A 29 18.00 43.63 10.58
C GLY A 29 18.08 42.78 9.31
N THR A 30 17.29 41.71 9.21
CA THR A 30 16.87 41.15 7.91
C THR A 30 15.35 41.00 7.85
N LYS A 31 14.74 41.68 6.87
CA LYS A 31 13.30 41.66 6.57
C LYS A 31 12.85 40.23 6.29
N GLN A 32 12.06 39.67 7.20
CA GLN A 32 11.36 38.41 6.99
C GLN A 32 10.19 38.65 6.02
N THR A 33 10.39 38.26 4.76
CA THR A 33 9.31 38.11 3.79
C THR A 33 8.42 36.95 4.23
N LYS A 34 7.24 37.26 4.78
CA LYS A 34 6.14 36.30 4.95
C LYS A 34 5.75 35.77 3.57
N SER A 35 6.25 34.59 3.21
CA SER A 35 5.68 33.80 2.12
C SER A 35 4.32 33.30 2.59
N ALA A 36 3.26 33.99 2.14
CA ALA A 36 1.90 33.51 2.28
C ALA A 36 1.75 32.28 1.38
N ALA A 37 1.87 31.09 1.97
CA ALA A 37 1.39 29.87 1.33
C ALA A 37 -0.12 30.04 1.13
N ALA A 38 -0.54 30.20 -0.12
CA ALA A 38 -1.94 30.29 -0.50
C ALA A 38 -2.65 29.02 -0.04
N SER A 39 -3.53 29.16 0.96
CA SER A 39 -4.42 28.09 1.38
C SER A 39 -5.42 27.83 0.27
N VAL A 40 -5.39 26.62 -0.28
CA VAL A 40 -6.48 26.07 -1.11
C VAL A 40 -7.80 26.21 -0.33
N PRO A 41 -8.91 26.66 -0.94
CA PRO A 41 -10.16 26.86 -0.23
C PRO A 41 -10.70 25.51 0.25
N VAL A 42 -10.68 25.31 1.57
CA VAL A 42 -11.36 24.21 2.24
C VAL A 42 -12.86 24.46 2.08
N GLY A 43 -13.55 23.58 1.36
CA GLY A 43 -15.01 23.59 1.30
C GLY A 43 -15.63 23.48 2.71
N PRO A 44 -16.93 23.76 2.89
CA PRO A 44 -17.57 23.69 4.20
C PRO A 44 -17.32 22.32 4.85
N GLU A 45 -16.89 22.33 6.11
CA GLU A 45 -16.60 21.12 6.88
C GLU A 45 -17.87 20.24 6.96
N LEU A 46 -17.77 19.00 6.49
CA LEU A 46 -18.93 18.10 6.46
C LEU A 46 -19.32 17.70 7.90
N PRO A 47 -20.62 17.59 8.23
CA PRO A 47 -21.06 17.24 9.58
C PRO A 47 -20.46 15.91 10.06
N PRO A 48 -20.18 15.70 11.36
CA PRO A 48 -19.63 14.42 11.84
C PRO A 48 -20.49 13.21 11.40
N LEU A 49 -19.84 12.11 11.01
CA LEU A 49 -20.55 10.87 10.66
C LEU A 49 -21.07 10.18 11.92
N THR A 50 -22.28 9.61 11.84
CA THR A 50 -22.68 8.59 12.81
C THR A 50 -21.86 7.33 12.62
N ALA A 51 -21.78 6.47 13.64
CA ALA A 51 -21.07 5.18 13.54
C ALA A 51 -21.58 4.32 12.37
N ASP A 52 -22.89 4.33 12.11
CA ASP A 52 -23.50 3.58 11.02
C ASP A 52 -23.12 4.14 9.65
N GLN A 53 -23.12 5.46 9.50
CA GLN A 53 -22.68 6.11 8.27
C GLN A 53 -21.20 5.86 8.02
N PHE A 54 -20.36 5.96 9.05
CA PHE A 54 -18.93 5.65 8.96
C PHE A 54 -18.71 4.23 8.44
N ARG A 55 -19.39 3.23 9.01
CA ARG A 55 -19.29 1.84 8.53
C ARG A 55 -19.66 1.70 7.06
N VAL A 56 -20.72 2.38 6.60
CA VAL A 56 -21.15 2.33 5.19
C VAL A 56 -20.15 3.01 4.27
N TYR A 57 -19.58 4.15 4.67
CA TYR A 57 -18.57 4.82 3.86
C TYR A 57 -17.23 4.09 3.85
N ASN A 58 -16.86 3.42 4.95
CA ASN A 58 -15.56 2.77 5.10
C ASN A 58 -15.49 1.33 4.57
N ARG A 59 -16.62 0.75 4.14
CA ARG A 59 -16.69 -0.69 3.83
C ARG A 59 -15.76 -1.14 2.69
N LEU A 60 -15.46 -0.28 1.71
CA LEU A 60 -14.50 -0.60 0.65
C LEU A 60 -13.07 -0.66 1.21
N ALA A 61 -12.67 0.34 2.01
CA ALA A 61 -11.38 0.32 2.70
C ALA A 61 -11.21 -0.92 3.60
N VAL A 62 -12.26 -1.33 4.32
CA VAL A 62 -12.22 -2.57 5.14
C VAL A 62 -12.00 -3.81 4.28
N GLN A 63 -12.67 -3.89 3.12
CA GLN A 63 -12.48 -5.00 2.20
C GLN A 63 -11.07 -5.01 1.60
N MET A 64 -10.54 -3.85 1.22
CA MET A 64 -9.17 -3.76 0.70
C MET A 64 -8.14 -4.14 1.75
N GLU A 65 -8.25 -3.62 2.97
CA GLU A 65 -7.33 -3.98 4.05
C GLU A 65 -7.28 -5.50 4.28
N TYR A 66 -8.42 -6.19 4.21
CA TYR A 66 -8.46 -7.65 4.35
C TYR A 66 -7.59 -8.37 3.31
N PHE A 67 -7.64 -7.96 2.04
CA PHE A 67 -6.77 -8.53 1.00
C PHE A 67 -5.33 -8.03 1.13
N HIS A 68 -5.14 -6.75 1.44
CA HIS A 68 -3.83 -6.11 1.57
C HIS A 68 -3.01 -6.71 2.71
N ASP A 69 -3.63 -7.05 3.83
CA ASP A 69 -3.00 -7.76 4.95
C ASP A 69 -2.41 -9.11 4.51
N HIS A 70 -3.10 -9.83 3.62
CA HIS A 70 -2.59 -11.07 3.07
C HIS A 70 -1.34 -10.83 2.19
N PHE A 71 -1.35 -9.78 1.37
CA PHE A 71 -0.19 -9.39 0.55
C PHE A 71 0.99 -8.97 1.43
N ARG A 72 0.76 -8.12 2.44
CA ARG A 72 1.79 -7.68 3.39
C ARG A 72 2.42 -8.87 4.11
N LYS A 73 1.61 -9.82 4.57
CA LYS A 73 2.11 -11.02 5.26
C LYS A 73 2.97 -11.89 4.34
N THR A 74 2.52 -12.13 3.11
CA THR A 74 3.23 -12.97 2.14
C THR A 74 4.52 -12.29 1.70
N TRP A 75 4.45 -10.99 1.36
CA TRP A 75 5.60 -10.14 1.09
C TRP A 75 6.64 -10.21 2.21
N THR A 76 6.22 -9.98 3.45
CA THR A 76 7.11 -9.99 4.63
C THR A 76 7.79 -11.34 4.78
N THR A 77 7.08 -12.44 4.57
CA THR A 77 7.64 -13.80 4.65
C THR A 77 8.74 -14.01 3.61
N LEU A 78 8.48 -13.65 2.35
CA LEU A 78 9.42 -13.79 1.24
C LEU A 78 10.63 -12.87 1.42
N HIS A 79 10.39 -11.59 1.70
CA HIS A 79 11.42 -10.56 1.83
C HIS A 79 12.32 -10.81 3.05
N THR A 80 11.75 -11.26 4.17
CA THR A 80 12.52 -11.67 5.35
C THR A 80 13.41 -12.87 5.02
N ALA A 81 12.89 -13.86 4.31
CA ALA A 81 13.68 -15.03 3.92
C ALA A 81 14.85 -14.64 3.00
N ALA A 82 14.60 -13.77 2.02
CA ALA A 82 15.59 -13.24 1.11
C ALA A 82 16.67 -12.42 1.85
N THR A 83 16.26 -11.48 2.69
CA THR A 83 17.16 -10.57 3.40
C THR A 83 18.00 -11.28 4.46
N THR A 84 17.42 -12.24 5.18
CA THR A 84 18.14 -13.00 6.22
C THR A 84 18.86 -14.22 5.66
N ARG A 85 18.71 -14.51 4.36
CA ARG A 85 19.22 -15.71 3.68
C ARG A 85 18.84 -17.00 4.41
N ARG A 86 17.62 -17.03 4.97
CA ARG A 86 17.15 -18.10 5.83
C ARG A 86 15.67 -18.35 5.63
N LEU A 87 15.32 -19.60 5.36
CA LEU A 87 13.92 -20.01 5.31
C LEU A 87 13.28 -19.94 6.70
N PRO A 88 11.98 -19.55 6.79
CA PRO A 88 11.21 -19.72 8.02
C PRO A 88 11.23 -21.20 8.47
N PRO A 89 11.14 -21.47 9.79
CA PRO A 89 11.06 -22.84 10.27
C PRO A 89 9.93 -23.62 9.57
N ARG A 90 10.24 -24.85 9.13
CA ARG A 90 9.30 -25.75 8.42
C ARG A 90 8.92 -25.31 6.99
N LEU A 91 9.46 -24.20 6.47
CA LEU A 91 9.32 -23.84 5.06
C LEU A 91 10.43 -24.49 4.24
N THR A 92 10.08 -25.09 3.11
CA THR A 92 11.06 -25.56 2.11
C THR A 92 11.24 -24.51 1.02
N THR A 93 12.34 -24.55 0.27
CA THR A 93 12.53 -23.67 -0.91
C THR A 93 11.36 -23.82 -1.89
N ARG A 94 10.89 -25.05 -2.13
CA ARG A 94 9.73 -25.29 -3.01
C ARG A 94 8.49 -24.54 -2.52
N THR A 95 8.18 -24.63 -1.24
CA THR A 95 7.06 -23.91 -0.63
C THR A 95 7.25 -22.40 -0.73
N LEU A 96 8.46 -21.88 -0.50
CA LEU A 96 8.77 -20.45 -0.66
C LEU A 96 8.49 -19.97 -2.10
N LEU A 97 8.92 -20.73 -3.11
CA LEU A 97 8.66 -20.44 -4.52
C LEU A 97 7.16 -20.47 -4.82
N ASP A 98 6.44 -21.46 -4.27
CA ASP A 98 4.99 -21.55 -4.42
C ASP A 98 4.28 -20.33 -3.80
N GLU A 99 4.67 -19.88 -2.61
CA GLU A 99 4.15 -18.64 -1.98
C GLU A 99 4.40 -17.39 -2.84
N GLY A 100 5.59 -17.26 -3.42
CA GLY A 100 5.91 -16.15 -4.34
C GLY A 100 5.04 -16.16 -5.60
N LEU A 101 4.84 -17.34 -6.21
CA LEU A 101 3.95 -17.49 -7.35
C LEU A 101 2.47 -17.28 -6.97
N HIS A 102 2.09 -17.58 -5.73
CA HIS A 102 0.74 -17.33 -5.22
C HIS A 102 0.50 -15.83 -5.07
N LEU A 103 1.47 -15.10 -4.51
CA LEU A 103 1.43 -13.65 -4.38
C LEU A 103 1.18 -12.96 -5.73
N VAL A 104 1.96 -13.32 -6.76
CA VAL A 104 1.81 -12.72 -8.11
C VAL A 104 0.41 -12.95 -8.68
N ARG A 105 -0.10 -14.19 -8.62
CA ARG A 105 -1.42 -14.51 -9.15
C ARG A 105 -2.54 -13.79 -8.42
N TYR A 106 -2.44 -13.68 -7.09
CA TYR A 106 -3.46 -13.02 -6.29
C TYR A 106 -3.43 -11.50 -6.43
N LEU A 107 -2.26 -10.87 -6.45
CA LEU A 107 -2.13 -9.43 -6.76
C LEU A 107 -2.70 -9.13 -8.15
N THR A 108 -2.38 -9.96 -9.15
CA THR A 108 -2.91 -9.80 -10.50
C THR A 108 -4.43 -9.87 -10.53
N ALA A 109 -5.02 -10.90 -9.92
CA ALA A 109 -6.47 -11.04 -9.88
C ALA A 109 -7.16 -9.89 -9.12
N HIS A 110 -6.52 -9.40 -8.05
CA HIS A 110 -7.01 -8.28 -7.25
C HIS A 110 -7.02 -6.97 -8.06
N HIS A 111 -5.90 -6.59 -8.66
CA HIS A 111 -5.82 -5.40 -9.51
C HIS A 111 -6.75 -5.51 -10.73
N ASP A 112 -6.86 -6.70 -11.34
CA ASP A 112 -7.76 -6.94 -12.47
C ASP A 112 -9.22 -6.68 -12.07
N ILE A 113 -9.64 -7.09 -10.86
CA ILE A 113 -10.99 -6.84 -10.36
C ILE A 113 -11.21 -5.34 -10.16
N GLU A 114 -10.22 -4.63 -9.60
CA GLU A 114 -10.32 -3.20 -9.35
C GLU A 114 -10.46 -2.42 -10.64
N GLU A 115 -9.54 -2.64 -11.59
CA GLU A 115 -9.53 -1.93 -12.86
C GLU A 115 -10.72 -2.29 -13.74
N SER A 116 -11.18 -3.54 -13.71
CA SER A 116 -12.29 -4.00 -14.56
C SER A 116 -13.67 -3.63 -14.00
N TYR A 117 -13.82 -3.57 -12.68
CA TYR A 117 -15.15 -3.46 -12.05
C TYR A 117 -15.27 -2.32 -11.04
N LEU A 118 -14.31 -2.13 -10.12
CA LEU A 118 -14.43 -1.12 -9.07
C LEU A 118 -14.14 0.30 -9.57
N TYR A 119 -12.97 0.52 -10.17
CA TYR A 119 -12.53 1.83 -10.64
C TYR A 119 -13.49 2.45 -11.67
N PRO A 120 -14.11 1.69 -12.60
CA PRO A 120 -15.16 2.23 -13.47
C PRO A 120 -16.39 2.75 -12.71
N ILE A 121 -16.76 2.13 -11.60
CA ILE A 121 -17.85 2.63 -10.74
C ILE A 121 -17.41 3.92 -10.05
N LEU A 122 -16.19 3.94 -9.48
CA LEU A 122 -15.65 5.12 -8.80
C LEU A 122 -15.52 6.32 -9.73
N ALA A 123 -15.08 6.09 -10.97
CA ALA A 123 -14.91 7.09 -12.03
C ALA A 123 -16.19 7.90 -12.34
N ARG A 124 -17.38 7.37 -12.01
CA ARG A 124 -18.65 8.10 -12.15
C ARG A 124 -18.69 9.39 -11.34
N LYS A 125 -18.01 9.44 -10.20
CA LYS A 125 -18.01 10.60 -9.29
C LYS A 125 -16.64 11.04 -8.80
N MET A 126 -15.61 10.21 -8.96
CA MET A 126 -14.23 10.49 -8.53
C MET A 126 -13.37 10.69 -9.79
N PRO A 127 -13.10 11.94 -10.21
CA PRO A 127 -12.50 12.23 -11.51
C PRO A 127 -11.14 11.56 -11.75
N GLN A 128 -10.35 11.35 -10.70
CA GLN A 128 -9.05 10.69 -10.77
C GLN A 128 -9.14 9.26 -11.35
N PHE A 129 -10.26 8.55 -11.15
CA PHE A 129 -10.43 7.19 -11.68
C PHE A 129 -10.93 7.15 -13.14
N ARG A 130 -11.27 8.29 -13.75
CA ARG A 130 -11.80 8.31 -15.14
C ARG A 130 -10.78 7.83 -16.17
N ASP A 131 -9.50 7.95 -15.84
CA ASP A 131 -8.42 7.49 -16.71
C ASP A 131 -8.31 5.94 -16.70
N ALA A 132 -8.76 5.25 -15.65
CA ALA A 132 -8.86 3.77 -15.61
C ALA A 132 -9.80 3.25 -16.72
N VAL A 133 -10.91 3.94 -16.94
CA VAL A 133 -11.97 3.51 -17.86
C VAL A 133 -11.57 3.70 -19.32
N SER A 134 -10.49 4.43 -19.58
CA SER A 134 -10.03 4.76 -20.93
C SER A 134 -9.04 3.76 -21.51
N SER A 135 -8.59 2.77 -20.73
CA SER A 135 -7.57 1.82 -21.18
C SER A 135 -7.81 0.42 -20.59
N PRO A 136 -8.44 -0.51 -21.32
CA PRO A 136 -8.46 -1.91 -20.92
C PRO A 136 -7.08 -2.50 -21.18
N SER A 137 -6.29 -2.71 -20.11
CA SER A 137 -5.15 -3.63 -20.01
C SER A 137 -4.09 -3.57 -21.13
N SER A 138 -4.07 -2.53 -21.95
CA SER A 138 -3.26 -2.47 -23.15
C SER A 138 -1.92 -1.87 -22.81
N LYS A 139 -0.88 -2.72 -22.79
CA LYS A 139 0.56 -2.37 -22.83
C LYS A 139 0.94 -1.33 -23.93
N HIS A 140 -0.01 -0.83 -24.74
CA HIS A 140 0.22 -0.02 -25.94
C HIS A 140 -0.61 1.26 -26.10
N ASN A 141 -1.50 1.65 -25.17
CA ASN A 141 -2.31 2.86 -25.36
C ASN A 141 -2.01 3.96 -24.33
N LYS A 142 -0.89 4.65 -24.55
CA LYS A 142 -0.45 5.82 -23.80
C LYS A 142 -1.26 7.05 -24.21
N LYS A 143 -2.52 7.14 -23.78
CA LYS A 143 -3.28 8.39 -23.90
C LYS A 143 -2.77 9.37 -22.84
N LYS A 144 -2.47 10.59 -23.28
CA LYS A 144 -1.84 11.69 -22.53
C LYS A 144 -2.84 12.35 -21.54
N GLY A 145 -3.39 11.57 -20.63
CA GLY A 145 -4.11 12.02 -19.43
C GLY A 145 -3.19 11.94 -18.21
N THR A 146 -3.55 12.62 -17.12
CA THR A 146 -2.84 12.50 -15.84
C THR A 146 -3.35 11.23 -15.16
N GLU A 147 -2.74 10.10 -15.47
CA GLU A 147 -3.02 8.78 -14.88
C GLU A 147 -3.18 8.88 -13.36
N CYS A 148 -4.22 8.26 -12.81
CA CYS A 148 -4.40 8.14 -11.37
C CYS A 148 -3.15 7.50 -10.75
N GLU A 149 -2.69 8.00 -9.60
CA GLU A 149 -1.51 7.45 -8.93
C GLU A 149 -1.68 5.95 -8.61
N LEU A 150 -2.87 5.49 -8.22
CA LEU A 150 -3.13 4.07 -7.94
C LEU A 150 -2.96 3.18 -9.20
N ILE A 151 -3.49 3.63 -10.35
CA ILE A 151 -3.34 2.93 -11.63
C ILE A 151 -1.87 2.92 -12.07
N ARG A 152 -1.17 4.05 -11.89
CA ARG A 152 0.27 4.14 -12.16
C ARG A 152 1.05 3.13 -11.33
N GLN A 153 0.69 2.97 -10.06
CA GLN A 153 1.29 2.00 -9.14
C GLN A 153 0.99 0.56 -9.56
N HIS A 154 -0.24 0.21 -9.95
CA HIS A 154 -0.56 -1.12 -10.50
C HIS A 154 0.39 -1.48 -11.63
N ARG A 155 0.56 -0.59 -12.63
CA ARG A 155 1.47 -0.84 -13.76
C ARG A 155 2.90 -1.12 -13.28
N MET A 156 3.44 -0.30 -12.38
CA MET A 156 4.79 -0.50 -11.85
C MET A 156 4.93 -1.80 -11.07
N ILE A 157 3.91 -2.17 -10.29
CA ILE A 157 3.87 -3.44 -9.55
C ILE A 157 3.86 -4.60 -10.55
N HIS A 158 3.03 -4.57 -11.59
CA HIS A 158 2.99 -5.58 -12.65
C HIS A 158 4.32 -5.69 -13.42
N GLU A 159 4.94 -4.56 -13.77
CA GLU A 159 6.26 -4.56 -14.41
C GLU A 159 7.33 -5.24 -13.52
N GLY A 160 7.32 -4.98 -12.21
CA GLY A 160 8.22 -5.65 -11.27
C GLY A 160 7.88 -7.14 -11.04
N MET A 161 6.59 -7.49 -11.05
CA MET A 161 6.13 -8.87 -10.91
C MET A 161 6.52 -9.74 -12.11
N ASP A 162 6.56 -9.21 -13.33
CA ASP A 162 6.93 -9.96 -14.55
C ASP A 162 8.32 -10.64 -14.37
N ASP A 163 9.32 -9.87 -13.93
CA ASP A 163 10.69 -10.35 -13.69
C ASP A 163 10.79 -11.29 -12.48
N PHE A 164 10.08 -10.97 -11.41
CA PHE A 164 10.04 -11.79 -10.20
C PHE A 164 9.40 -13.16 -10.48
N GLU A 165 8.27 -13.19 -11.18
CA GLU A 165 7.57 -14.42 -11.55
C GLU A 165 8.44 -15.29 -12.47
N ALA A 166 9.10 -14.69 -13.46
CA ALA A 166 9.99 -15.41 -14.37
C ALA A 166 11.10 -16.16 -13.62
N TYR A 167 11.77 -15.50 -12.67
CA TYR A 167 12.80 -16.11 -11.84
C TYR A 167 12.24 -17.27 -10.98
N LEU A 168 11.11 -17.06 -10.29
CA LEU A 168 10.50 -18.11 -9.46
C LEU A 168 10.13 -19.34 -10.28
N ARG A 169 9.61 -19.14 -11.51
CA ARG A 169 9.28 -20.24 -12.44
C ARG A 169 10.55 -20.97 -12.88
N ALA A 170 11.60 -20.25 -13.25
CA ALA A 170 12.88 -20.85 -13.64
C ALA A 170 13.49 -21.71 -12.52
N CYS A 171 13.46 -21.23 -11.26
CA CYS A 171 13.88 -22.02 -10.10
C CYS A 171 13.02 -23.27 -9.90
N LYS A 172 11.69 -23.15 -10.10
CA LYS A 172 10.74 -24.27 -9.93
C LYS A 172 10.93 -25.34 -11.01
N ASP A 173 11.22 -24.91 -12.23
CA ASP A 173 11.48 -25.77 -13.39
C ASP A 173 12.92 -26.29 -13.42
N LYS A 174 13.76 -25.88 -12.48
CA LYS A 174 15.18 -26.26 -12.33
C LYS A 174 16.05 -25.82 -13.50
N THR A 175 15.65 -24.78 -14.22
CA THR A 175 16.47 -24.16 -15.27
C THR A 175 17.41 -23.10 -14.69
N GLU A 176 17.18 -22.69 -13.44
CA GLU A 176 18.02 -21.77 -12.67
C GLU A 176 18.12 -22.27 -11.22
N GLU A 177 19.28 -22.07 -10.58
CA GLU A 177 19.44 -22.38 -9.15
C GLU A 177 18.85 -21.27 -8.29
N PHE A 178 18.20 -21.64 -7.19
CA PHE A 178 17.64 -20.66 -6.27
C PHE A 178 18.73 -19.98 -5.46
N ASP A 179 18.77 -18.65 -5.53
CA ASP A 179 19.59 -17.76 -4.72
C ASP A 179 18.74 -16.69 -4.00
N PHE A 180 19.11 -16.41 -2.74
CA PHE A 180 18.40 -15.44 -1.89
C PHE A 180 18.67 -13.98 -2.26
N ASP A 181 19.87 -13.64 -2.73
CA ASP A 181 20.18 -12.27 -3.16
C ASP A 181 19.45 -11.93 -4.45
N VAL A 182 19.36 -12.89 -5.39
CA VAL A 182 18.58 -12.72 -6.62
C VAL A 182 17.09 -12.57 -6.29
N LEU A 183 16.56 -13.40 -5.38
CA LEU A 183 15.18 -13.24 -4.90
C LEU A 183 14.94 -11.82 -4.33
N ARG A 184 15.84 -11.36 -3.45
CA ARG A 184 15.76 -10.02 -2.85
C ARG A 184 15.81 -8.93 -3.92
N GLU A 185 16.78 -9.00 -4.84
CA GLU A 185 16.93 -8.04 -5.92
C GLU A 185 15.65 -7.90 -6.73
N LYS A 186 15.05 -9.02 -7.15
CA LYS A 186 13.79 -9.01 -7.90
C LYS A 186 12.64 -8.41 -7.11
N MET A 187 12.55 -8.68 -5.80
CA MET A 187 11.55 -8.06 -4.93
C MET A 187 11.77 -6.55 -4.78
N ASP A 188 12.99 -6.11 -4.47
CA ASP A 188 13.29 -4.72 -4.13
C ASP A 188 13.00 -3.73 -5.28
N THR A 189 12.91 -4.21 -6.54
CA THR A 189 12.54 -3.35 -7.69
C THR A 189 11.12 -2.77 -7.62
N TRP A 190 10.20 -3.38 -6.88
CA TRP A 190 8.79 -2.95 -6.82
C TRP A 190 8.19 -2.94 -5.40
N GLY A 191 8.92 -3.39 -4.39
CA GLY A 191 8.43 -3.50 -3.01
C GLY A 191 7.98 -2.20 -2.36
N GLU A 192 8.72 -1.11 -2.56
CA GLU A 192 8.33 0.20 -2.04
C GLU A 192 7.00 0.66 -2.66
N VAL A 193 6.84 0.47 -3.97
CA VAL A 193 5.63 0.83 -4.70
C VAL A 193 4.44 -0.01 -4.24
N LEU A 194 4.62 -1.33 -4.06
CA LEU A 194 3.60 -2.21 -3.50
C LEU A 194 3.14 -1.72 -2.12
N LEU A 195 4.06 -1.57 -1.17
CA LEU A 195 3.67 -1.27 0.21
C LEU A 195 2.96 0.08 0.33
N LYS A 196 3.44 1.07 -0.43
CA LYS A 196 2.81 2.39 -0.55
C LYS A 196 1.41 2.29 -1.15
N HIS A 197 1.25 1.56 -2.25
CA HIS A 197 -0.02 1.37 -2.94
C HIS A 197 -1.09 0.80 -1.99
N LEU A 198 -0.73 -0.25 -1.26
CA LEU A 198 -1.63 -0.90 -0.30
C LEU A 198 -2.14 0.06 0.79
N ASP A 199 -1.35 1.06 1.21
CA ASP A 199 -1.77 2.08 2.19
C ASP A 199 -2.59 3.21 1.56
N GLU A 200 -2.15 3.68 0.40
CA GLU A 200 -2.78 4.81 -0.27
C GLU A 200 -4.19 4.47 -0.76
N GLU A 201 -4.39 3.25 -1.26
CA GLU A 201 -5.70 2.83 -1.72
C GLU A 201 -6.71 2.71 -0.56
N VAL A 202 -6.33 2.09 0.56
CA VAL A 202 -7.20 2.00 1.76
C VAL A 202 -7.60 3.39 2.23
N LYS A 203 -6.66 4.33 2.22
CA LYS A 203 -6.94 5.73 2.57
C LYS A 203 -7.87 6.41 1.57
N GLU A 204 -7.66 6.20 0.28
CA GLU A 204 -8.48 6.79 -0.79
C GLU A 204 -9.91 6.23 -0.80
N LEU A 205 -10.07 4.95 -0.47
CA LEU A 205 -11.38 4.28 -0.33
C LEU A 205 -11.99 4.42 1.07
N GLY A 206 -11.34 5.17 1.95
CA GLY A 206 -11.74 5.41 3.33
C GLY A 206 -12.94 6.36 3.46
N ALA A 207 -13.60 6.31 4.62
CA ALA A 207 -14.87 6.99 4.82
C ALA A 207 -14.85 8.50 4.51
N GLU A 208 -13.78 9.19 4.93
CA GLU A 208 -13.63 10.63 4.77
C GLU A 208 -13.40 11.08 3.33
N THR A 209 -12.86 10.20 2.48
CA THR A 209 -12.72 10.47 1.05
C THR A 209 -14.02 10.16 0.34
N MET A 210 -14.60 8.99 0.60
CA MET A 210 -15.82 8.52 -0.07
C MET A 210 -17.02 9.46 0.14
N ARG A 211 -17.20 9.97 1.36
CA ARG A 211 -18.30 10.89 1.72
C ARG A 211 -18.28 12.24 0.99
N ARG A 212 -17.16 12.60 0.34
CA ARG A 212 -17.05 13.84 -0.44
C ARG A 212 -17.73 13.72 -1.80
N TYR A 213 -17.89 12.49 -2.28
CA TYR A 213 -18.37 12.21 -3.64
C TYR A 213 -19.70 11.45 -3.62
N TRP A 214 -19.92 10.60 -2.63
CA TRP A 214 -21.03 9.66 -2.59
C TRP A 214 -21.98 9.95 -1.42
N THR A 215 -23.27 9.70 -1.61
CA THR A 215 -24.22 9.62 -0.49
C THR A 215 -24.16 8.23 0.17
N VAL A 216 -24.76 8.10 1.35
CA VAL A 216 -24.84 6.82 2.07
C VAL A 216 -25.58 5.77 1.25
N ASP A 217 -26.69 6.13 0.59
CA ASP A 217 -27.49 5.18 -0.19
C ASP A 217 -26.77 4.75 -1.47
N GLU A 218 -26.07 5.68 -2.12
CA GLU A 218 -25.22 5.32 -3.26
C GLU A 218 -24.08 4.40 -2.83
N MET A 219 -23.44 4.68 -1.69
CA MET A 219 -22.42 3.79 -1.14
C MET A 219 -22.97 2.40 -0.88
N ARG A 220 -24.19 2.24 -0.35
CA ARG A 220 -24.81 0.92 -0.15
C ARG A 220 -25.02 0.16 -1.46
N SER A 221 -25.22 0.87 -2.56
CA SER A 221 -25.49 0.28 -3.88
C SER A 221 -24.24 -0.21 -4.62
N ILE A 222 -23.04 0.20 -4.21
CA ILE A 222 -21.80 -0.29 -4.83
C ILE A 222 -21.65 -1.80 -4.51
N PRO A 223 -21.31 -2.67 -5.47
CA PRO A 223 -21.02 -4.07 -5.18
C PRO A 223 -19.72 -4.24 -4.38
N ILE A 224 -19.67 -5.22 -3.48
CA ILE A 224 -18.48 -5.68 -2.74
C ILE A 224 -18.43 -7.20 -2.83
#